data_AF-A0A3C1L0B0-F1
#
_entry.id   AF-A0A3C1L0B0-F1
#
_cell.length_a   1.000
_cell.length_b   1.000
_cell.length_c   1.000
_cell.angle_alpha   90.00
_cell.angle_beta   90.00
_cell.angle_gamma   90.00
#
_symmetry.space_group_name_H-M   'P 1'
#
loop_
_entity.id
_entity.type
_entity.pdbx_description
1 polymer ?
#
loop_
_entity_poly.entity_id
_entity_poly.type
_entity_poly.pdbx_seq_one_letter_code
_entity_poly.pdbx_strand_id
1 'polypeptide(L)'
;WAKKLYPGLKVSRGQVIGFIGNTGRSTAPHLHFGVLRAGKHVDPLKAFDTPGKAVPSRQRGAFLAASKPLLKLLTRIDEVAVERIGR
;
A
#
# COMPACT_ATOMS: atom_id res chain seq x y z
N TRP A 1 8.04 -20.39 -5.09
CA TRP A 1 7.52 -19.35 -4.17
C TRP A 1 8.26 -18.05 -4.43
N ALA A 2 7.62 -16.88 -4.28
CA ALA A 2 8.31 -15.60 -4.42
C ALA A 2 9.48 -15.56 -3.43
N LYS A 3 10.70 -15.76 -3.92
CA LYS A 3 11.91 -15.85 -3.10
C LYS A 3 12.04 -14.53 -2.34
N LYS A 4 12.09 -14.57 -0.99
CA LYS A 4 12.28 -13.45 -0.03
C LYS A 4 11.04 -12.89 0.70
N LEU A 5 10.03 -13.70 1.03
CA LEU A 5 9.03 -13.31 2.05
C LEU A 5 9.39 -13.87 3.42
N TYR A 6 9.20 -13.08 4.48
CA TYR A 6 9.39 -13.50 5.87
C TYR A 6 8.44 -12.72 6.80
N PRO A 7 8.09 -13.25 7.99
CA PRO A 7 7.25 -12.55 8.95
C PRO A 7 7.81 -11.17 9.32
N GLY A 8 6.97 -10.14 9.31
CA GLY A 8 7.38 -8.76 9.57
C GLY A 8 7.91 -7.99 8.37
N LEU A 9 8.09 -8.64 7.20
CA LEU A 9 8.41 -7.94 5.96
C LEU A 9 7.26 -7.01 5.55
N LYS A 10 7.56 -5.74 5.28
CA LYS A 10 6.63 -4.79 4.67
C LYS A 10 6.42 -5.14 3.20
N VAL A 11 5.17 -5.11 2.74
CA VAL A 11 4.82 -5.38 1.33
C VAL A 11 4.16 -4.15 0.70
N SER A 12 4.42 -3.95 -0.58
CA SER A 12 3.80 -2.87 -1.37
C SER A 12 2.57 -3.38 -2.12
N ARG A 13 1.64 -2.47 -2.44
CA ARG A 13 0.50 -2.80 -3.31
C ARG A 13 0.99 -3.35 -4.66
N GLY A 14 0.44 -4.48 -5.08
CA GLY A 14 0.80 -5.14 -6.34
C GLY A 14 2.04 -6.03 -6.25
N GLN A 15 2.73 -6.08 -5.12
CA GLN A 15 3.83 -7.02 -4.91
C GLN A 15 3.32 -8.46 -4.93
N VAL A 16 3.98 -9.32 -5.71
CA VAL A 16 3.65 -10.76 -5.75
C VAL A 16 4.05 -11.39 -4.42
N ILE A 17 3.07 -11.91 -3.68
CA ILE A 17 3.28 -12.54 -2.37
C ILE A 17 3.06 -14.06 -2.37
N GLY A 18 2.66 -14.64 -3.50
CA GLY A 18 2.33 -16.05 -3.59
C GLY A 18 1.67 -16.39 -4.90
N PHE A 19 1.27 -17.66 -5.02
CA PHE A 19 0.58 -18.20 -6.19
C PHE A 19 -0.65 -18.97 -5.70
N ILE A 20 -1.66 -19.10 -6.56
CA ILE A 20 -2.85 -19.89 -6.27
C ILE A 20 -2.49 -21.36 -6.02
N GLY A 21 -3.36 -22.06 -5.31
CA GLY A 21 -3.20 -23.47 -5.02
C GLY A 21 -4.53 -24.12 -4.66
N ASN A 22 -4.46 -25.36 -4.18
CA ASN A 22 -5.61 -26.14 -3.73
C ASN A 22 -5.37 -26.80 -2.36
N THR A 23 -4.51 -26.19 -1.53
CA THR A 23 -4.19 -26.71 -0.19
C THR A 23 -5.29 -26.40 0.81
N GLY A 24 -5.52 -27.29 1.77
CA GLY A 24 -6.56 -27.14 2.80
C GLY A 24 -7.93 -27.62 2.32
N ARG A 25 -9.00 -27.01 2.81
CA ARG A 25 -10.39 -27.40 2.47
C ARG A 25 -10.85 -26.64 1.23
N SER A 26 -10.63 -27.23 0.05
CA SER A 26 -10.95 -26.63 -1.25
C SER A 26 -11.39 -27.71 -2.25
N THR A 27 -12.33 -27.37 -3.13
CA THR A 27 -12.82 -28.26 -4.20
C THR A 27 -11.97 -28.16 -5.47
N ALA A 28 -11.45 -26.98 -5.80
CA ALA A 28 -10.64 -26.71 -6.98
C ALA A 28 -9.69 -25.51 -6.74
N PRO A 29 -8.61 -25.32 -7.54
CA PRO A 29 -7.64 -24.25 -7.30
C PRO A 29 -8.25 -22.84 -7.38
N HIS A 30 -8.22 -22.11 -6.27
CA HIS A 30 -8.69 -20.72 -6.19
C HIS A 30 -7.99 -19.94 -5.06
N LEU A 31 -8.18 -18.62 -5.02
CA LEU A 31 -7.71 -17.75 -3.94
C LEU A 31 -8.88 -17.39 -3.01
N HIS A 32 -8.80 -17.79 -1.75
CA HIS A 32 -9.69 -17.27 -0.72
C HIS A 32 -9.16 -15.91 -0.24
N PHE A 33 -9.81 -14.82 -0.65
CA PHE A 33 -9.40 -13.46 -0.30
C PHE A 33 -10.40 -12.82 0.65
N GLY A 34 -9.94 -12.48 1.86
CA GLY A 34 -10.75 -11.85 2.90
C GLY A 34 -10.10 -10.58 3.44
N VAL A 35 -10.93 -9.62 3.86
CA VAL A 35 -10.47 -8.37 4.49
C VAL A 35 -11.07 -8.26 5.88
N LEU A 36 -10.22 -7.93 6.85
CA LEU A 36 -10.62 -7.63 8.22
C LEU A 36 -10.47 -6.13 8.46
N ARG A 37 -11.55 -5.47 8.90
CA ARG A 37 -11.53 -4.08 9.35
C ARG A 37 -12.04 -4.04 10.80
N ALA A 38 -11.21 -3.56 11.71
CA ALA A 38 -11.51 -3.56 13.16
C ALA A 38 -11.99 -4.93 13.68
N GLY A 39 -11.31 -6.01 13.26
CA GLY A 39 -11.61 -7.38 13.67
C GLY A 39 -12.84 -8.03 13.01
N LYS A 40 -13.56 -7.33 12.14
CA LYS A 40 -14.74 -7.87 11.43
C LYS A 40 -14.43 -8.12 9.96
N HIS A 41 -14.95 -9.24 9.44
CA HIS A 41 -14.94 -9.50 8.01
C HIS A 41 -15.81 -8.48 7.29
N VAL A 42 -15.26 -7.88 6.24
CA VAL A 42 -15.97 -6.95 5.37
C VAL A 42 -15.86 -7.41 3.93
N ASP A 43 -16.83 -7.02 3.10
CA ASP A 43 -16.81 -7.26 1.67
C ASP A 43 -15.55 -6.62 1.05
N PRO A 44 -14.60 -7.42 0.50
CA PRO A 44 -13.36 -6.90 -0.05
C PRO A 44 -13.59 -5.86 -1.15
N LEU A 45 -14.65 -6.01 -1.98
CA LEU A 45 -14.93 -5.10 -3.08
C LEU A 45 -15.35 -3.70 -2.61
N LYS A 46 -15.86 -3.60 -1.38
CA LYS A 46 -16.25 -2.34 -0.73
C LYS A 46 -15.19 -1.82 0.23
N ALA A 47 -14.24 -2.67 0.64
CA ALA A 47 -13.25 -2.35 1.66
C ALA A 47 -12.07 -1.55 1.12
N PHE A 48 -11.78 -1.67 -0.18
CA PHE A 48 -10.76 -0.87 -0.84
C PHE A 48 -11.41 0.36 -1.44
N ASP A 49 -10.98 1.53 -0.96
CA ASP A 49 -11.16 2.73 -1.74
C ASP A 49 -10.41 2.53 -3.06
N THR A 50 -11.13 2.63 -4.17
CA THR A 50 -10.52 2.86 -5.49
C THR A 50 -9.46 3.93 -5.30
N PRO A 51 -8.24 3.84 -5.89
CA PRO A 51 -7.27 4.93 -5.84
C PRO A 51 -8.02 6.24 -6.00
N GLY A 52 -7.85 7.14 -5.02
CA GLY A 52 -8.61 8.39 -4.98
C GLY A 52 -8.59 9.06 -6.35
N LYS A 53 -9.69 9.72 -6.73
CA LYS A 53 -9.82 10.33 -8.06
C LYS A 53 -8.54 11.08 -8.39
N ALA A 54 -7.92 10.73 -9.52
CA ALA A 54 -6.70 11.39 -9.96
C ALA A 54 -6.95 12.90 -10.05
N VAL A 55 -5.93 13.70 -9.71
CA VAL A 55 -6.00 15.15 -9.86
C VAL A 55 -6.38 15.47 -11.31
N PRO A 56 -7.52 16.17 -11.55
CA PRO A 56 -7.98 16.48 -12.90
C PRO A 56 -6.89 17.22 -13.68
N SER A 57 -6.73 16.93 -14.97
CA SER A 57 -5.64 17.49 -15.79
C SER A 57 -5.53 19.02 -15.70
N ARG A 58 -6.68 19.72 -15.65
CA ARG A 58 -6.75 21.18 -15.48
C ARG A 58 -6.16 21.67 -14.15
N GLN A 59 -6.22 20.87 -13.10
CA GLN A 59 -5.74 21.21 -11.76
C GLN A 59 -4.31 20.71 -11.49
N ARG A 60 -3.74 19.85 -12.33
CA ARG A 60 -2.41 19.27 -12.11
C ARG A 60 -1.32 20.32 -11.98
N GLY A 61 -1.34 21.38 -12.80
CA GLY A 61 -0.36 22.47 -12.73
C GLY A 61 -0.38 23.19 -11.38
N ALA A 62 -1.57 23.58 -10.92
CA ALA A 62 -1.76 24.25 -9.62
C ALA A 62 -1.38 23.33 -8.45
N PHE A 63 -1.77 22.05 -8.51
CA PHE A 63 -1.40 21.05 -7.51
C PHE A 63 0.12 20.90 -7.40
N LEU A 64 0.82 20.77 -8.53
CA LEU A 64 2.28 20.63 -8.55
C LEU A 64 2.98 21.89 -8.03
N ALA A 65 2.48 23.08 -8.38
CA ALA A 65 3.02 24.33 -7.86
C ALA A 65 2.87 24.45 -6.33
N ALA A 66 1.71 24.08 -5.79
CA ALA A 66 1.43 24.12 -4.35
C ALA A 66 2.18 23.03 -3.56
N SER A 67 2.35 21.83 -4.12
CA SER A 67 2.98 20.69 -3.43
C SER A 67 4.50 20.73 -3.41
N LYS A 68 5.15 21.31 -4.43
CA LYS A 68 6.62 21.44 -4.50
C LYS A 68 7.27 22.04 -3.25
N PRO A 69 6.84 23.21 -2.72
CA PRO A 69 7.45 23.77 -1.52
C PRO A 69 7.19 22.92 -0.27
N LEU A 70 6.01 22.31 -0.16
CA LEU A 70 5.67 21.42 0.95
C LEU A 70 6.54 20.16 0.97
N LEU A 71 6.77 19.57 -0.21
CA LEU A 71 7.67 18.43 -0.37
C LEU A 71 9.10 18.78 0.08
N LYS A 72 9.60 19.97 -0.27
CA LYS A 72 10.93 20.44 0.16
C LYS A 72 11.04 20.61 1.68
N LEU A 73 9.96 21.00 2.35
CA LEU A 73 9.93 21.10 3.81
C LEU A 73 9.94 19.71 4.47
N LEU A 74 9.16 18.77 3.93
CA LEU A 74 9.10 17.39 4.42
C LEU A 74 10.45 16.66 4.27
N THR A 75 11.11 16.80 3.11
CA THR A 75 12.43 16.19 2.91
C THR A 75 13.47 16.71 3.90
N ARG A 76 13.40 18.01 4.24
CA ARG A 76 14.29 18.60 5.24
C ARG A 76 14.03 18.08 6.66
N ILE A 77 12.77 17.79 7.01
CA ILE A 77 12.41 17.21 8.30
C ILE A 77 12.93 15.76 8.40
N ASP A 78 12.78 14.98 7.34
CA ASP A 78 13.27 13.60 7.30
C ASP A 78 14.80 13.55 7.41
N GLU A 79 15.54 14.44 6.73
CA GLU A 79 17.00 14.55 6.86
C GLU A 79 17.43 14.85 8.30
N VAL A 80 16.77 15.80 8.97
CA VAL A 80 17.06 16.14 10.38
C VAL A 80 16.65 15.03 11.35
N ALA A 81 15.56 14.31 11.06
CA ALA A 81 15.10 13.19 11.89
C ALA A 81 16.04 11.98 11.79
N VAL A 82 16.58 11.70 10.61
CA VAL A 82 17.58 10.64 10.39
C VAL A 82 18.88 10.96 11.13
N GLU A 83 19.35 12.21 11.10
CA GLU A 83 20.54 12.65 11.86
C GLU A 83 20.37 12.54 13.39
N ARG A 84 19.14 12.63 13.90
CA ARG A 84 18.85 12.51 15.35
C ARG A 84 18.70 11.08 15.85
N ILE A 85 18.23 10.16 15.00
CA ILE A 85 18.05 8.73 15.36
C ILE A 85 19.34 7.93 15.15
N GLY A 86 20.30 8.46 14.38
CA GLY A 86 21.63 7.91 14.20
C GLY A 86 22.64 8.19 15.35
N ARG A 87 22.19 8.67 16.51
CA ARG A 87 22.98 8.77 17.76
C ARG A 87 22.39 7.88 18.84
#